data_AF-A0A2I1G823-F1
#
_entry.id   AF-A0A2I1G823-F1
#
_cell.length_a   1.000
_cell.length_b   1.000
_cell.length_c   1.000
_cell.angle_alpha   90.00
_cell.angle_beta   90.00
_cell.angle_gamma   90.00
#
_symmetry.space_group_name_H-M   'P 1'
#
loop_
_entity.id
_entity.type
_entity.pdbx_description
1 polymer ?
#
loop_
_entity_poly.entity_id
_entity_poly.type
_entity_poly.pdbx_seq_one_letter_code
_entity_poly.pdbx_strand_id
1 'polypeptide(L)'
;MDYHLVAIDMRGAGGSYKPREVRHYKASLLLTDIREIIQKLSSNGRAACIIGHDWGSLIAWQAAAQSWEWDQYQDQSGFVDRLIILNGPHMAILYQNFHSRLIDFIHYRNLKSLIRNPMSTFALSWQKFRPCINQLLGIYYTYIFGLSRPIGETWLLLRDLEIYDEIFRTIPKETMSEEDINIYKAISCADNHASLTGGLNYYRGDAINGFFKEQERRGIKQPGFIGIPTLVIWGDKDPTIHKDLSLSNLGKLVSNLKIVNFPEANHFIQEECPDKVNDLIRKFITSQGNFQDLDENIES
;
A
#
# COMPACT_ATOMS: atom_id res chain seq x y z
N MET A 1 25.61 11.74 4.51
CA MET A 1 25.26 11.68 3.07
C MET A 1 24.04 12.54 2.92
N ASP A 2 24.08 13.52 2.02
CA ASP A 2 22.93 14.35 1.71
C ASP A 2 22.06 13.59 0.71
N TYR A 3 20.84 13.24 1.12
CA TYR A 3 19.85 12.63 0.24
C TYR A 3 19.01 13.73 -0.40
N HIS A 4 18.73 13.61 -1.70
CA HIS A 4 17.75 14.44 -2.37
C HIS A 4 16.37 13.78 -2.26
N LEU A 5 15.54 14.29 -1.35
CA LEU A 5 14.17 13.80 -1.17
C LEU A 5 13.24 14.45 -2.21
N VAL A 6 12.48 13.61 -2.92
CA VAL A 6 11.44 14.06 -3.86
C VAL A 6 10.11 13.48 -3.42
N ALA A 7 9.23 14.33 -2.89
CA ALA A 7 7.83 14.00 -2.64
C ALA A 7 7.00 14.52 -3.83
N ILE A 8 6.12 13.68 -4.37
CA ILE A 8 5.34 14.01 -5.57
C ILE A 8 3.85 14.00 -5.26
N ASP A 9 3.14 14.97 -5.85
CA ASP A 9 1.72 14.83 -6.05
C ASP A 9 1.48 13.80 -7.14
N MET A 10 0.82 12.70 -6.80
CA MET A 10 0.48 11.68 -7.80
C MET A 10 -0.52 12.22 -8.82
N ARG A 11 -0.60 11.56 -9.99
CA ARG A 11 -1.66 11.84 -10.97
C ARG A 11 -3.02 11.86 -10.27
N GLY A 12 -3.82 12.91 -10.49
CA GLY A 12 -5.10 13.05 -9.81
C GLY A 12 -5.04 13.70 -8.42
N ALA A 13 -3.87 14.10 -7.93
CA ALA A 13 -3.70 14.75 -6.63
C ALA A 13 -3.00 16.13 -6.75
N GLY A 14 -3.18 16.96 -5.72
CA GLY A 14 -2.45 18.22 -5.50
C GLY A 14 -2.27 19.08 -6.75
N GLY A 15 -1.04 19.49 -7.04
CA GLY A 15 -0.67 20.30 -8.21
C GLY A 15 -0.52 19.50 -9.52
N SER A 16 -0.57 18.18 -9.48
CA SER A 16 -0.34 17.32 -10.64
C SER A 16 -1.48 17.34 -11.67
N TYR A 17 -1.23 16.70 -12.82
CA TYR A 17 -2.25 16.48 -13.86
C TYR A 17 -3.41 15.63 -13.31
N LYS A 18 -4.65 16.13 -13.42
CA LYS A 18 -5.87 15.54 -12.83
C LYS A 18 -6.92 15.17 -13.89
N PRO A 19 -6.64 14.18 -14.77
CA PRO A 19 -7.61 13.76 -15.78
C PRO A 19 -8.87 13.21 -15.13
N ARG A 20 -10.04 13.48 -15.72
CA ARG A 20 -11.33 13.02 -15.17
C ARG A 20 -11.71 11.60 -15.55
N GLU A 21 -11.15 11.08 -16.64
CA GLU A 21 -11.52 9.77 -17.16
C GLU A 21 -10.70 8.65 -16.52
N VAL A 22 -11.39 7.58 -16.12
CA VAL A 22 -10.81 6.41 -15.43
C VAL A 22 -9.68 5.76 -16.22
N ARG A 23 -9.73 5.81 -17.56
CA ARG A 23 -8.69 5.21 -18.43
C ARG A 23 -7.29 5.79 -18.21
N HIS A 24 -7.17 6.98 -17.59
CA HIS A 24 -5.89 7.57 -17.24
C HIS A 24 -5.33 7.05 -15.91
N TYR A 25 -6.07 6.30 -15.12
CA TYR A 25 -5.61 5.76 -13.82
C TYR A 25 -5.29 4.27 -13.93
N LYS A 26 -4.93 3.83 -15.13
CA LYS A 26 -4.47 2.47 -15.34
C LYS A 26 -3.14 2.25 -14.66
N ALA A 27 -2.98 1.06 -14.10
CA ALA A 27 -1.78 0.59 -13.43
C ALA A 27 -0.49 0.95 -14.20
N SER A 28 -0.45 0.60 -15.49
CA SER A 28 0.71 0.82 -16.37
C SER A 28 1.08 2.29 -16.54
N LEU A 29 0.08 3.18 -16.56
CA LEU A 29 0.31 4.62 -16.69
C LEU A 29 0.87 5.22 -15.40
N LEU A 30 0.33 4.80 -14.25
CA LEU A 30 0.82 5.24 -12.93
C LEU A 30 2.26 4.78 -12.71
N LEU A 31 2.59 3.55 -13.11
CA LEU A 31 3.96 3.03 -13.06
C LEU A 31 4.89 3.78 -14.03
N THR A 32 4.39 4.13 -15.22
CA THR A 32 5.15 4.93 -16.19
C THR A 32 5.50 6.31 -15.62
N ASP A 33 4.58 6.98 -14.92
CA ASP A 33 4.83 8.27 -14.28
C ASP A 33 6.03 8.17 -13.31
N ILE A 34 6.04 7.17 -12.43
CA ILE A 34 7.13 6.96 -11.47
C ILE A 34 8.46 6.75 -12.19
N ARG A 35 8.49 5.88 -13.20
CA ARG A 35 9.71 5.60 -13.95
C ARG A 35 10.25 6.84 -14.66
N GLU A 36 9.38 7.61 -15.33
CA GLU A 36 9.81 8.83 -16.04
C GLU A 36 10.30 9.92 -15.08
N ILE A 37 9.68 10.05 -13.91
CA ILE A 37 10.16 10.97 -12.86
C ILE A 37 11.55 10.56 -12.40
N ILE A 38 11.77 9.28 -12.10
CA ILE A 38 13.09 8.76 -11.69
C ILE A 38 14.12 9.02 -12.78
N GLN A 39 13.81 8.68 -14.03
CA GLN A 39 14.71 8.91 -15.17
C GLN A 39 15.09 10.38 -15.35
N LYS A 40 14.15 11.31 -15.09
CA LYS A 40 14.40 12.75 -15.22
C LYS A 40 15.18 13.35 -14.06
N LEU A 41 14.98 12.84 -12.84
CA LEU A 41 15.53 13.46 -11.63
C LEU A 41 16.83 12.79 -11.14
N SER A 42 17.07 11.53 -11.51
CA SER A 42 18.30 10.82 -11.14
C SER A 42 19.37 10.98 -12.21
N SER A 43 20.61 11.22 -11.80
CA SER A 43 21.76 11.41 -12.70
C SER A 43 22.13 10.16 -13.49
N ASN A 44 21.79 8.98 -12.98
CA ASN A 44 22.08 7.67 -13.57
C ASN A 44 20.82 6.91 -14.03
N GLY A 45 19.65 7.54 -13.99
CA GLY A 45 18.38 6.88 -14.31
C GLY A 45 17.87 5.89 -13.25
N ARG A 46 18.48 5.85 -12.05
CA ARG A 46 18.07 4.99 -10.93
C ARG A 46 17.76 5.79 -9.67
N ALA A 47 16.66 5.46 -9.01
CA ALA A 47 16.36 5.95 -7.68
C ALA A 47 17.12 5.13 -6.63
N ALA A 48 17.79 5.82 -5.71
CA ALA A 48 18.44 5.18 -4.57
C ALA A 48 17.43 4.46 -3.65
N CYS A 49 16.21 4.98 -3.56
CA CYS A 49 15.13 4.39 -2.78
C CYS A 49 13.78 4.90 -3.27
N ILE A 50 12.77 4.03 -3.33
CA ILE A 50 11.36 4.43 -3.42
C ILE A 50 10.71 4.18 -2.05
N ILE A 51 9.89 5.13 -1.61
CA ILE A 51 9.06 5.01 -0.41
C ILE A 51 7.59 5.11 -0.85
N GLY A 52 6.78 4.13 -0.45
CA GLY A 52 5.34 4.12 -0.70
C GLY A 52 4.54 4.05 0.59
N HIS A 53 3.40 4.74 0.61
CA HIS A 53 2.34 4.59 1.63
C HIS A 53 1.00 4.36 0.92
N ASP A 54 0.13 3.52 1.49
CA ASP A 54 -1.22 3.22 0.95
C ASP A 54 -1.24 2.92 -0.58
N TRP A 55 -1.97 3.68 -1.41
CA TRP A 55 -1.94 3.56 -2.87
C TRP A 55 -0.55 3.78 -3.48
N GLY A 56 0.27 4.62 -2.87
CA GLY A 56 1.67 4.80 -3.24
C GLY A 56 2.48 3.51 -3.04
N SER A 57 2.17 2.73 -2.00
CA SER A 57 2.78 1.41 -1.79
C SER A 57 2.41 0.42 -2.90
N LEU A 58 1.15 0.42 -3.35
CA LEU A 58 0.71 -0.45 -4.45
C LEU A 58 1.56 -0.20 -5.71
N ILE A 59 1.87 1.05 -6.01
CA ILE A 59 2.69 1.43 -7.16
C ILE A 59 4.18 1.14 -6.89
N ALA A 60 4.67 1.42 -5.69
CA ALA A 60 6.06 1.18 -5.29
C ALA A 60 6.44 -0.30 -5.34
N TRP A 61 5.54 -1.20 -4.89
CA TRP A 61 5.71 -2.65 -5.04
C TRP A 61 5.94 -3.05 -6.50
N GLN A 62 5.19 -2.46 -7.42
CA GLN A 62 5.28 -2.76 -8.85
C GLN A 62 6.53 -2.18 -9.49
N ALA A 63 6.91 -0.96 -9.10
CA ALA A 63 8.16 -0.33 -9.53
C ALA A 63 9.38 -1.17 -9.12
N ALA A 64 9.41 -1.65 -7.88
CA ALA A 64 10.48 -2.52 -7.40
C ALA A 64 10.52 -3.87 -8.13
N ALA A 65 9.36 -4.51 -8.33
CA ALA A 65 9.27 -5.77 -9.08
C ALA A 65 9.73 -5.61 -10.53
N GLN A 66 9.29 -4.55 -11.22
CA GLN A 66 9.73 -4.26 -12.59
C GLN A 66 11.22 -3.94 -12.65
N SER A 67 11.74 -3.15 -11.71
CA SER A 67 13.16 -2.83 -11.62
C SER A 67 14.00 -4.10 -11.46
N TRP A 68 13.61 -4.99 -10.53
CA TRP A 68 14.30 -6.26 -10.33
C TRP A 68 14.21 -7.17 -11.55
N GLU A 69 13.05 -7.28 -12.19
CA GLU A 69 12.86 -8.04 -13.43
C GLU A 69 13.80 -7.57 -14.54
N TRP A 70 13.94 -6.26 -14.70
CA TRP A 70 14.85 -5.64 -15.68
C TRP A 70 16.30 -5.99 -15.38
N ASP A 71 16.73 -5.82 -14.13
CA ASP A 71 18.09 -6.19 -13.70
C ASP A 71 18.42 -7.69 -13.92
N GLN A 72 17.42 -8.59 -13.93
CA GLN A 72 17.64 -10.04 -14.07
C GLN A 72 17.50 -10.59 -15.50
N TYR A 73 16.54 -10.09 -16.26
CA TYR A 73 16.04 -10.81 -17.45
C TYR A 73 15.91 -9.97 -18.71
N GLN A 74 16.13 -8.66 -18.67
CA GLN A 74 15.92 -7.78 -19.82
C GLN A 74 17.21 -7.06 -20.23
N ASP A 75 17.27 -6.60 -21.48
CA ASP A 75 18.35 -5.72 -21.98
C ASP A 75 18.28 -4.29 -21.40
N GLN A 76 17.57 -4.10 -20.28
CA GLN A 76 17.34 -2.83 -19.62
C GLN A 76 17.87 -2.91 -18.20
N SER A 77 18.59 -1.89 -17.75
CA SER A 77 18.93 -1.76 -16.33
C SER A 77 17.69 -1.40 -15.53
N GLY A 78 17.53 -2.00 -14.35
CA GLY A 78 16.55 -1.57 -13.36
C GLY A 78 16.74 -0.10 -12.97
N PHE A 79 15.78 0.44 -12.23
CA PHE A 79 15.69 1.87 -11.91
C PHE A 79 15.45 2.14 -10.41
N VAL A 80 15.49 1.11 -9.56
CA VAL A 80 15.25 1.20 -8.12
C VAL A 80 16.24 0.32 -7.37
N ASP A 81 16.97 0.90 -6.41
CA ASP A 81 17.97 0.16 -5.62
C ASP A 81 17.39 -0.37 -4.30
N ARG A 82 16.42 0.32 -3.71
CA ARG A 82 15.79 -0.05 -2.43
C ARG A 82 14.32 0.31 -2.40
N LEU A 83 13.56 -0.42 -1.59
CA LEU A 83 12.14 -0.21 -1.39
C LEU A 83 11.82 -0.02 0.10
N ILE A 84 10.99 0.98 0.41
CA ILE A 84 10.37 1.15 1.72
C ILE A 84 8.86 1.22 1.53
N ILE A 85 8.12 0.49 2.35
CA ILE A 85 6.66 0.41 2.29
C ILE A 85 6.10 0.72 3.67
N LEU A 86 5.14 1.64 3.72
CA LEU A 86 4.40 2.05 4.91
C LEU A 86 2.94 1.61 4.76
N ASN A 87 2.43 0.78 5.66
CA ASN A 87 0.99 0.38 5.74
C ASN A 87 0.30 0.09 4.39
N GLY A 88 1.02 -0.56 3.46
CA GLY A 88 0.54 -0.79 2.09
C GLY A 88 0.76 -2.23 1.65
N PRO A 89 -0.30 -3.00 1.36
CA PRO A 89 -0.19 -4.42 1.13
C PRO A 89 0.35 -4.73 -0.27
N HIS A 90 1.13 -5.81 -0.38
CA HIS A 90 1.33 -6.42 -1.68
C HIS A 90 0.04 -7.15 -2.08
N MET A 91 -0.68 -6.64 -3.08
CA MET A 91 -2.04 -7.12 -3.40
C MET A 91 -2.12 -8.63 -3.70
N ALA A 92 -1.04 -9.24 -4.21
CA ALA A 92 -1.03 -10.67 -4.51
C ALA A 92 -1.07 -11.50 -3.22
N ILE A 93 -0.31 -11.05 -2.21
CA ILE A 93 -0.21 -11.67 -0.91
C ILE A 93 -1.53 -11.47 -0.16
N LEU A 94 -2.07 -10.24 -0.18
CA LEU A 94 -3.36 -9.93 0.42
C LEU A 94 -4.46 -10.84 -0.13
N TYR A 95 -4.60 -10.92 -1.46
CA TYR A 95 -5.60 -11.76 -2.11
C TYR A 95 -5.39 -13.24 -1.83
N GLN A 96 -4.15 -13.74 -1.95
CA GLN A 96 -3.82 -15.13 -1.68
C GLN A 96 -4.14 -15.53 -0.24
N ASN A 97 -3.81 -14.68 0.75
CA ASN A 97 -4.07 -14.94 2.16
C ASN A 97 -5.55 -14.84 2.50
N PHE A 98 -6.27 -13.88 1.92
CA PHE A 98 -7.72 -13.79 2.07
C PHE A 98 -8.40 -15.06 1.53
N HIS A 99 -8.05 -15.45 0.30
CA HIS A 99 -8.62 -16.61 -0.38
C HIS A 99 -8.30 -17.92 0.35
N SER A 100 -7.05 -18.12 0.79
CA SER A 100 -6.65 -19.33 1.51
C SER A 100 -7.37 -19.46 2.85
N ARG A 101 -7.51 -18.37 3.62
CA ARG A 101 -8.25 -18.37 4.88
C ARG A 101 -9.74 -18.62 4.70
N LEU A 102 -10.34 -18.08 3.64
CA LEU A 102 -11.73 -18.36 3.28
C LEU A 102 -11.92 -19.85 2.93
N ILE A 103 -11.05 -20.39 2.08
CA ILE A 103 -11.03 -21.80 1.68
C ILE A 103 -10.88 -22.71 2.90
N ASP A 104 -9.93 -22.42 3.78
CA ASP A 104 -9.69 -23.19 5.00
C ASP A 104 -10.91 -23.17 5.91
N PHE A 105 -11.60 -22.04 6.02
CA PHE A 105 -12.82 -21.92 6.83
C PHE A 105 -13.96 -22.80 6.31
N ILE A 106 -14.14 -22.88 4.98
CA ILE A 106 -15.22 -23.68 4.36
C ILE A 106 -14.85 -25.16 4.11
N HIS A 107 -13.58 -25.55 4.22
CA HIS A 107 -13.11 -26.88 3.80
C HIS A 107 -13.49 -28.04 4.74
N TYR A 108 -13.73 -29.21 4.12
CA TYR A 108 -14.19 -30.45 4.73
C TYR A 108 -13.25 -31.09 5.78
N ARG A 109 -11.95 -30.75 5.80
CA ARG A 109 -11.03 -31.25 6.85
C ARG A 109 -11.36 -30.71 8.24
N ASN A 110 -11.91 -29.49 8.30
CA ASN A 110 -12.44 -28.93 9.54
C ASN A 110 -13.78 -29.58 9.91
N LEU A 111 -14.61 -30.01 8.95
CA LEU A 111 -15.87 -30.72 9.23
C LEU A 111 -15.67 -32.06 9.97
N LYS A 112 -14.67 -32.86 9.61
CA LYS A 112 -14.36 -34.11 10.35
C LYS A 112 -13.81 -33.86 11.76
N SER A 113 -12.99 -32.82 11.94
CA SER A 113 -12.44 -32.46 13.25
C SER A 113 -13.47 -31.73 14.13
N LEU A 114 -14.41 -30.99 13.54
CA LEU A 114 -15.59 -30.42 14.21
C LEU A 114 -16.48 -31.51 14.83
N ILE A 115 -16.59 -32.68 14.20
CA ILE A 115 -17.33 -33.82 14.79
C ILE A 115 -16.62 -34.37 16.04
N ARG A 116 -15.29 -34.35 16.08
CA ARG A 116 -14.51 -34.94 17.20
C ARG A 116 -14.27 -33.96 18.34
N ASN A 117 -13.94 -32.71 18.05
CA ASN A 117 -13.64 -31.64 19.00
C ASN A 117 -14.26 -30.31 18.51
N PRO A 118 -15.59 -30.14 18.61
CA PRO A 118 -16.32 -29.05 17.94
C PRO A 118 -15.86 -27.66 18.39
N MET A 119 -15.78 -27.43 19.70
CA MET A 119 -15.52 -26.09 20.23
C MET A 119 -14.10 -25.59 19.92
N SER A 120 -13.08 -26.44 20.09
CA SER A 120 -11.69 -26.04 19.81
C SER A 120 -11.41 -25.91 18.32
N THR A 121 -11.98 -26.79 17.49
CA THR A 121 -11.85 -26.70 16.03
C THR A 121 -12.54 -25.45 15.50
N PHE A 122 -13.74 -25.13 16.01
CA PHE A 122 -14.43 -23.90 15.66
C PHE A 122 -13.64 -22.66 16.10
N ALA A 123 -13.17 -22.61 17.35
CA ALA A 123 -12.39 -21.48 17.87
C ALA A 123 -11.15 -21.20 17.02
N LEU A 124 -10.38 -22.23 16.66
CA LEU A 124 -9.19 -22.10 15.79
C LEU A 124 -9.55 -21.66 14.37
N SER A 125 -10.63 -22.22 13.80
CA SER A 125 -11.10 -21.84 12.46
C SER A 125 -11.58 -20.39 12.44
N TRP A 126 -12.30 -19.98 13.49
CA TRP A 126 -12.77 -18.62 13.68
C TRP A 126 -11.60 -17.65 13.86
N GLN A 127 -10.60 -17.98 14.68
CA GLN A 127 -9.41 -17.15 14.88
C GLN A 127 -8.68 -16.87 13.56
N LYS A 128 -8.58 -17.87 12.67
CA LYS A 128 -7.97 -17.71 11.35
C LYS A 128 -8.82 -16.90 10.37
N PHE A 129 -10.15 -17.03 10.45
CA PHE A 129 -11.10 -16.39 9.53
C PHE A 129 -11.50 -14.97 9.91
N ARG A 130 -11.58 -14.64 11.21
CA ARG A 130 -11.98 -13.32 11.72
C ARG A 130 -11.24 -12.14 11.05
N PRO A 131 -9.93 -12.23 10.76
CA PRO A 131 -9.22 -11.22 9.96
C PRO A 131 -9.86 -10.88 8.62
N CYS A 132 -10.46 -11.85 7.90
CA CYS A 132 -11.14 -11.61 6.63
C CYS A 132 -12.42 -10.78 6.82
N ILE A 133 -13.17 -11.02 7.90
CA ILE A 133 -14.36 -10.21 8.22
C ILE A 133 -13.95 -8.78 8.57
N ASN A 134 -12.94 -8.62 9.42
CA ASN A 134 -12.41 -7.29 9.76
C ASN A 134 -11.92 -6.55 8.51
N GLN A 135 -11.23 -7.24 7.60
CA GLN A 135 -10.79 -6.68 6.33
C GLN A 135 -11.97 -6.18 5.47
N LEU A 136 -13.04 -6.98 5.33
CA LEU A 136 -14.22 -6.58 4.56
C LEU A 136 -14.93 -5.37 5.17
N LEU A 137 -15.04 -5.34 6.50
CA LEU A 137 -15.62 -4.20 7.22
C LEU A 137 -14.74 -2.94 7.06
N GLY A 138 -13.41 -3.09 7.09
CA GLY A 138 -12.46 -1.98 6.96
C GLY A 138 -12.43 -1.32 5.57
N ILE A 139 -12.90 -2.02 4.52
CA ILE A 139 -12.86 -1.54 3.12
C ILE A 139 -14.25 -1.26 2.54
N TYR A 140 -15.30 -1.18 3.35
CA TYR A 140 -16.67 -1.01 2.86
C TYR A 140 -16.84 0.21 1.91
N TYR A 141 -16.09 1.29 2.18
CA TYR A 141 -16.14 2.52 1.39
C TYR A 141 -15.60 2.33 -0.03
N THR A 142 -14.71 1.36 -0.24
CA THR A 142 -14.12 1.07 -1.56
C THR A 142 -15.17 0.65 -2.58
N TYR A 143 -16.25 -0.01 -2.12
CA TYR A 143 -17.38 -0.35 -2.98
C TYR A 143 -18.10 0.89 -3.50
N ILE A 144 -18.31 1.89 -2.63
CA ILE A 144 -18.94 3.17 -3.01
C ILE A 144 -18.01 3.95 -3.95
N PHE A 145 -16.71 3.98 -3.64
CA PHE A 145 -15.71 4.70 -4.46
C PHE A 145 -15.54 4.08 -5.85
N GLY A 146 -15.68 2.76 -5.95
CA GLY A 146 -15.66 2.03 -7.22
C GLY A 146 -16.89 2.26 -8.12
N LEU A 147 -17.97 2.86 -7.60
CA LEU A 147 -19.16 3.15 -8.41
C LEU A 147 -18.89 4.27 -9.42
N SER A 148 -19.63 4.21 -10.54
CA SER A 148 -19.57 5.19 -11.61
C SER A 148 -19.80 6.61 -11.10
N ARG A 149 -19.14 7.56 -11.75
CA ARG A 149 -19.31 8.99 -11.48
C ARG A 149 -20.77 9.42 -11.69
N PRO A 150 -21.32 10.32 -10.86
CA PRO A 150 -20.65 11.02 -9.75
C PRO A 150 -20.89 10.38 -8.36
N ILE A 151 -21.24 9.08 -8.27
CA ILE A 151 -21.79 8.51 -7.02
C ILE A 151 -20.84 8.67 -5.82
N GLY A 152 -19.56 8.29 -5.99
CA GLY A 152 -18.56 8.42 -4.92
C GLY A 152 -18.27 9.86 -4.53
N GLU A 153 -18.19 10.77 -5.51
CA GLU A 153 -18.01 12.21 -5.28
C GLU A 153 -19.18 12.78 -4.47
N THR A 154 -20.42 12.49 -4.91
CA THR A 154 -21.62 12.94 -4.22
C THR A 154 -21.71 12.41 -2.80
N TRP A 155 -21.37 11.12 -2.58
CA TRP A 155 -21.37 10.53 -1.25
C TRP A 155 -20.39 11.24 -0.30
N LEU A 156 -19.20 11.58 -0.78
CA LEU A 156 -18.20 12.33 -0.01
C LEU A 156 -18.65 13.77 0.29
N LEU A 157 -19.18 14.47 -0.72
CA LEU A 157 -19.59 15.87 -0.59
C LEU A 157 -20.83 16.04 0.30
N LEU A 158 -21.80 15.13 0.24
CA LEU A 158 -23.00 15.17 1.10
C LEU A 158 -22.68 14.96 2.59
N ARG A 159 -21.52 14.38 2.90
CA ARG A 159 -21.01 14.19 4.26
C ARG A 159 -19.94 15.22 4.63
N ASP A 160 -19.86 16.35 3.91
CA ASP A 160 -18.88 17.41 4.16
C ASP A 160 -17.42 16.90 4.24
N LEU A 161 -17.11 15.87 3.45
CA LEU A 161 -15.81 15.20 3.44
C LEU A 161 -15.36 14.69 4.84
N GLU A 162 -16.30 14.31 5.71
CA GLU A 162 -16.10 13.79 7.07
C GLU A 162 -15.08 12.63 7.14
N ILE A 163 -14.88 11.92 6.03
CA ILE A 163 -13.86 10.87 5.94
C ILE A 163 -12.46 11.37 6.32
N TYR A 164 -12.09 12.63 6.01
CA TYR A 164 -10.78 13.17 6.41
C TYR A 164 -10.65 13.28 7.93
N ASP A 165 -11.72 13.71 8.61
CA ASP A 165 -11.73 13.76 10.07
C ASP A 165 -11.65 12.34 10.65
N GLU A 166 -12.40 11.39 10.10
CA GLU A 166 -12.41 9.99 10.54
C GLU A 166 -11.02 9.33 10.42
N ILE A 167 -10.36 9.49 9.27
CA ILE A 167 -9.08 8.81 8.97
C ILE A 167 -7.89 9.47 9.67
N PHE A 168 -7.91 10.78 9.87
CA PHE A 168 -6.83 11.51 10.54
C PHE A 168 -7.02 11.62 12.05
N ARG A 169 -8.17 11.20 12.59
CA ARG A 169 -8.46 11.24 14.04
C ARG A 169 -7.42 10.55 14.92
N THR A 170 -6.70 9.56 14.39
CA THR A 170 -5.69 8.81 15.13
C THR A 170 -4.32 9.48 15.16
N ILE A 171 -4.11 10.51 14.32
CA ILE A 171 -2.86 11.27 14.28
C ILE A 171 -2.83 12.26 15.45
N PRO A 172 -1.70 12.39 16.18
CA PRO A 172 -1.55 13.40 17.22
C PRO A 172 -1.86 14.80 16.69
N LYS A 173 -2.58 15.62 17.47
CA LYS A 173 -2.98 16.98 17.05
C LYS A 173 -1.79 17.91 16.83
N GLU A 174 -0.66 17.61 17.47
CA GLU A 174 0.60 18.30 17.31
C GLU A 174 1.24 18.04 15.94
N THR A 175 0.95 16.88 15.33
CA THR A 175 1.40 16.54 13.97
C THR A 175 0.40 16.99 12.91
N MET A 176 -0.90 16.82 13.17
CA MET A 176 -1.97 17.15 12.23
C MET A 176 -3.06 17.96 12.95
N SER A 177 -3.09 19.27 12.68
CA SER A 177 -4.08 20.16 13.25
C SER A 177 -5.41 20.10 12.48
N GLU A 178 -6.48 20.66 13.06
CA GLU A 178 -7.76 20.80 12.36
C GLU A 178 -7.64 21.72 11.13
N GLU A 179 -6.70 22.67 11.13
CA GLU A 179 -6.41 23.52 9.97
C GLU A 179 -5.80 22.69 8.83
N ASP A 180 -4.87 21.77 9.15
CA ASP A 180 -4.26 20.86 8.17
C ASP A 180 -5.31 19.95 7.53
N ILE A 181 -6.22 19.38 8.34
CA ILE A 181 -7.34 18.57 7.83
C ILE A 181 -8.23 19.38 6.87
N ASN A 182 -8.50 20.64 7.22
CA ASN A 182 -9.29 21.54 6.37
C ASN A 182 -8.58 21.89 5.05
N ILE A 183 -7.24 21.91 5.01
CA ILE A 183 -6.48 22.05 3.76
C ILE A 183 -6.76 20.86 2.84
N TYR A 184 -6.75 19.61 3.34
CA TYR A 184 -7.09 18.44 2.52
C TYR A 184 -8.51 18.52 1.95
N LYS A 185 -9.49 18.94 2.78
CA LYS A 185 -10.87 19.17 2.33
C LYS A 185 -10.94 20.25 1.24
N ALA A 186 -10.23 21.37 1.44
CA ALA A 186 -10.19 22.47 0.47
C ALA A 186 -9.58 22.04 -0.87
N ILE A 187 -8.48 21.28 -0.86
CA ILE A 187 -7.85 20.71 -2.06
C ILE A 187 -8.83 19.79 -2.83
N SER A 188 -9.62 19.00 -2.10
CA SER A 188 -10.65 18.14 -2.70
C SER A 188 -11.84 18.92 -3.27
N CYS A 189 -12.12 20.11 -2.76
CA CYS A 189 -13.15 21.01 -3.27
C CYS A 189 -12.68 21.92 -4.43
N ALA A 190 -11.38 22.18 -4.53
CA ALA A 190 -10.79 23.01 -5.57
C ALA A 190 -10.92 22.40 -6.99
N ASP A 191 -10.66 23.22 -8.01
CA ASP A 191 -10.60 22.82 -9.42
C ASP A 191 -11.81 22.00 -9.90
N ASN A 192 -13.01 22.36 -9.42
CA ASN A 192 -14.25 21.63 -9.71
C ASN A 192 -14.12 20.13 -9.35
N HIS A 193 -13.67 19.89 -8.12
CA HIS A 193 -13.48 18.56 -7.51
C HIS A 193 -12.52 17.64 -8.26
N ALA A 194 -11.55 18.20 -9.01
CA ALA A 194 -10.64 17.40 -9.83
C ALA A 194 -9.79 16.45 -9.00
N SER A 195 -9.29 16.88 -7.84
CA SER A 195 -8.49 16.04 -6.93
C SER A 195 -9.34 14.93 -6.28
N LEU A 196 -10.58 15.27 -5.89
CA LEU A 196 -11.54 14.30 -5.34
C LEU A 196 -11.87 13.20 -6.36
N THR A 197 -12.24 13.58 -7.59
CA THR A 197 -12.47 12.62 -8.67
C THR A 197 -11.19 11.83 -9.00
N GLY A 198 -10.02 12.48 -8.97
CA GLY A 198 -8.73 11.86 -9.22
C GLY A 198 -8.44 10.74 -8.23
N GLY A 199 -8.55 10.99 -6.93
CA GLY A 199 -8.40 9.98 -5.88
C GLY A 199 -9.38 8.82 -6.04
N LEU A 200 -10.66 9.09 -6.32
CA LEU A 200 -11.66 8.04 -6.56
C LEU A 200 -11.35 7.20 -7.81
N ASN A 201 -10.69 7.77 -8.82
CA ASN A 201 -10.35 7.03 -10.02
C ASN A 201 -9.26 5.97 -9.80
N TYR A 202 -8.51 5.99 -8.70
CA TYR A 202 -7.64 4.87 -8.32
C TYR A 202 -8.46 3.60 -8.01
N TYR A 203 -9.62 3.76 -7.36
CA TYR A 203 -10.53 2.66 -7.04
C TYR A 203 -11.32 2.17 -8.26
N ARG A 204 -11.69 3.07 -9.17
CA ARG A 204 -12.42 2.75 -10.41
C ARG A 204 -11.52 2.22 -11.51
N GLY A 205 -10.26 2.60 -11.46
CA GLY A 205 -9.23 2.20 -12.41
C GLY A 205 -8.96 0.70 -12.36
N ASP A 206 -8.14 0.24 -13.28
CA ASP A 206 -7.67 -1.13 -13.20
C ASP A 206 -6.50 -1.29 -12.25
N ALA A 207 -5.99 -0.26 -11.56
CA ALA A 207 -4.74 -0.30 -10.79
C ALA A 207 -4.54 -1.64 -10.03
N ILE A 208 -5.52 -2.08 -9.23
CA ILE A 208 -5.43 -3.35 -8.50
C ILE A 208 -5.34 -4.58 -9.42
N ASN A 209 -6.17 -4.68 -10.46
CA ASN A 209 -6.27 -5.85 -11.35
C ASN A 209 -5.34 -5.80 -12.57
N GLY A 210 -4.92 -4.60 -12.96
CA GLY A 210 -4.19 -4.25 -14.16
C GLY A 210 -2.73 -4.65 -14.04
N PHE A 211 -2.14 -4.46 -12.85
CA PHE A 211 -0.78 -4.93 -12.55
C PHE A 211 -0.64 -6.44 -12.71
N PHE A 212 -1.60 -7.24 -12.22
CA PHE A 212 -1.60 -8.70 -12.42
C PHE A 212 -1.71 -9.09 -13.89
N LYS A 213 -2.66 -8.50 -14.61
CA LYS A 213 -2.92 -8.81 -16.03
C LYS A 213 -1.74 -8.41 -16.92
N GLU A 214 -1.03 -7.34 -16.60
CA GLU A 214 0.14 -6.89 -17.36
C GLU A 214 1.32 -7.85 -17.21
N GLN A 215 1.60 -8.32 -15.99
CA GLN A 215 2.68 -9.28 -15.76
C GLN A 215 2.39 -10.65 -16.39
N GLU A 216 1.14 -11.13 -16.32
CA GLU A 216 0.70 -12.37 -16.97
C GLU A 216 0.84 -12.30 -18.50
N ARG A 217 0.43 -11.18 -19.11
CA ARG A 217 0.57 -10.94 -20.57
C ARG A 217 2.01 -10.99 -21.07
N ARG A 218 2.97 -10.60 -20.22
CA ARG A 218 4.40 -10.58 -20.56
C ARG A 218 5.08 -11.95 -20.44
N GLY A 219 4.35 -13.00 -20.00
CA GLY A 219 4.87 -14.37 -19.95
C GLY A 219 5.97 -14.58 -18.90
N ILE A 220 5.99 -13.78 -17.85
CA ILE A 220 7.05 -13.75 -16.84
C ILE A 220 6.95 -14.99 -15.93
N LYS A 221 8.08 -15.66 -15.68
CA LYS A 221 8.15 -16.91 -14.89
C LYS A 221 7.84 -16.72 -13.40
N GLN A 222 8.17 -15.57 -12.82
CA GLN A 222 7.89 -15.22 -11.42
C GLN A 222 7.33 -13.79 -11.31
N PRO A 223 6.05 -13.59 -11.66
CA PRO A 223 5.42 -12.27 -11.61
C PRO A 223 5.41 -11.73 -10.17
N GLY A 224 5.88 -10.49 -9.97
CA GLY A 224 5.86 -9.80 -8.68
C GLY A 224 6.96 -10.19 -7.69
N PHE A 225 7.99 -10.95 -8.11
CA PHE A 225 9.14 -11.23 -7.26
C PHE A 225 10.06 -10.00 -7.13
N ILE A 226 10.55 -9.74 -5.91
CA ILE A 226 11.38 -8.58 -5.56
C ILE A 226 12.62 -9.07 -4.81
N GLY A 227 13.79 -8.92 -5.43
CA GLY A 227 15.08 -9.26 -4.83
C GLY A 227 15.83 -8.09 -4.20
N ILE A 228 15.40 -6.84 -4.45
CA ILE A 228 16.06 -5.65 -3.90
C ILE A 228 15.81 -5.51 -2.39
N PRO A 229 16.75 -4.89 -1.63
CA PRO A 229 16.53 -4.54 -0.23
C PRO A 229 15.19 -3.86 0.00
N THR A 230 14.37 -4.46 0.87
CA THR A 230 13.00 -4.01 1.13
C THR A 230 12.75 -3.89 2.63
N LEU A 231 12.33 -2.71 3.07
CA LEU A 231 11.83 -2.46 4.43
C LEU A 231 10.31 -2.26 4.39
N VAL A 232 9.59 -3.00 5.21
CA VAL A 232 8.15 -2.78 5.46
C VAL A 232 8.00 -2.26 6.87
N ILE A 233 7.41 -1.09 7.02
CA ILE A 233 7.04 -0.47 8.30
C ILE A 233 5.52 -0.54 8.41
N TRP A 234 5.01 -1.13 9.49
CA TRP A 234 3.59 -1.47 9.59
C TRP A 234 2.99 -1.08 10.94
N GLY A 235 1.90 -0.31 10.93
CA GLY A 235 1.08 -0.05 12.11
C GLY A 235 0.04 -1.16 12.34
N ASP A 236 0.09 -1.79 13.51
CA ASP A 236 -0.72 -2.97 13.81
C ASP A 236 -2.22 -2.67 14.01
N LYS A 237 -2.57 -1.42 14.33
CA LYS A 237 -3.95 -0.98 14.57
C LYS A 237 -4.65 -0.42 13.33
N ASP A 238 -4.06 -0.58 12.16
CA ASP A 238 -4.66 -0.17 10.89
C ASP A 238 -6.10 -0.71 10.74
N PRO A 239 -7.11 0.19 10.69
CA PRO A 239 -8.51 -0.22 10.62
C PRO A 239 -8.94 -0.63 9.20
N THR A 240 -8.12 -0.31 8.19
CA THR A 240 -8.45 -0.47 6.78
C THR A 240 -7.81 -1.72 6.17
N ILE A 241 -6.57 -2.02 6.54
CA ILE A 241 -5.78 -3.10 5.93
C ILE A 241 -5.23 -4.01 7.02
N HIS A 242 -5.69 -5.26 7.03
CA HIS A 242 -5.35 -6.20 8.08
C HIS A 242 -3.91 -6.72 7.93
N LYS A 243 -3.11 -6.54 8.98
CA LYS A 243 -1.71 -6.97 9.05
C LYS A 243 -1.49 -8.41 8.62
N ASP A 244 -2.20 -9.34 9.26
CA ASP A 244 -2.02 -10.76 9.00
C ASP A 244 -2.32 -11.17 7.55
N LEU A 245 -3.25 -10.50 6.89
CA LEU A 245 -3.56 -10.77 5.48
C LEU A 245 -2.46 -10.19 4.57
N SER A 246 -1.81 -9.12 5.00
CA SER A 246 -0.85 -8.36 4.19
C SER A 246 0.58 -8.89 4.31
N LEU A 247 0.99 -9.33 5.51
CA LEU A 247 2.37 -9.68 5.82
C LEU A 247 2.64 -11.19 5.82
N SER A 248 1.62 -12.01 6.08
CA SER A 248 1.80 -13.48 6.07
C SER A 248 2.29 -13.93 4.70
N ASN A 249 3.33 -14.76 4.65
CA ASN A 249 3.92 -15.27 3.42
C ASN A 249 4.56 -14.21 2.49
N LEU A 250 4.71 -12.94 2.90
CA LEU A 250 5.30 -11.90 2.06
C LEU A 250 6.73 -12.27 1.58
N GLY A 251 7.51 -12.93 2.44
CA GLY A 251 8.85 -13.42 2.11
C GLY A 251 8.92 -14.44 0.97
N LYS A 252 7.79 -14.97 0.48
CA LYS A 252 7.75 -15.81 -0.73
C LYS A 252 7.96 -15.01 -2.01
N LEU A 253 7.56 -13.74 -2.02
CA LEU A 253 7.72 -12.83 -3.17
C LEU A 253 8.85 -11.82 -2.95
N VAL A 254 9.17 -11.49 -1.71
CA VAL A 254 10.22 -10.52 -1.38
C VAL A 254 11.34 -11.22 -0.64
N SER A 255 12.46 -11.51 -1.33
CA SER A 255 13.53 -12.33 -0.76
C SER A 255 14.47 -11.58 0.17
N ASN A 256 14.60 -10.26 0.00
CA ASN A 256 15.48 -9.41 0.83
C ASN A 256 14.64 -8.44 1.67
N LEU A 257 13.89 -9.00 2.62
CA LEU A 257 12.82 -8.34 3.35
C LEU A 257 13.17 -8.15 4.83
N LYS A 258 12.93 -6.95 5.35
CA LYS A 258 12.79 -6.67 6.78
C LYS A 258 11.41 -6.08 7.04
N ILE A 259 10.72 -6.57 8.07
CA ILE A 259 9.44 -6.04 8.54
C ILE A 259 9.68 -5.45 9.94
N VAL A 260 9.23 -4.23 10.17
CA VAL A 260 9.20 -3.58 11.49
C VAL A 260 7.76 -3.18 11.81
N ASN A 261 7.23 -3.67 12.92
CA ASN A 261 5.85 -3.41 13.33
C ASN A 261 5.80 -2.34 14.43
N PHE A 262 4.75 -1.55 14.42
CA PHE A 262 4.43 -0.54 15.42
C PHE A 262 3.11 -0.95 16.08
N PRO A 263 3.15 -1.60 17.25
CA PRO A 263 1.96 -2.19 17.89
C PRO A 263 0.83 -1.19 18.16
N GLU A 264 1.20 0.08 18.40
CA GLU A 264 0.26 1.13 18.80
C GLU A 264 -0.16 2.05 17.66
N ALA A 265 0.53 2.01 16.51
CA ALA A 265 0.25 2.89 15.37
C ALA A 265 -0.85 2.32 14.46
N ASN A 266 -1.58 3.22 13.80
CA ASN A 266 -2.65 2.90 12.85
C ASN A 266 -2.13 2.96 11.41
N HIS A 267 -2.91 3.57 10.50
CA HIS A 267 -2.66 3.54 9.06
C HIS A 267 -1.64 4.61 8.61
N PHE A 268 -1.63 5.79 9.23
CA PHE A 268 -0.78 6.92 8.83
C PHE A 268 0.48 6.97 9.68
N ILE A 269 1.21 5.86 9.72
CA ILE A 269 2.35 5.65 10.61
C ILE A 269 3.43 6.74 10.51
N GLN A 270 3.62 7.33 9.32
CA GLN A 270 4.56 8.42 9.10
C GLN A 270 4.14 9.73 9.79
N GLU A 271 2.84 9.94 10.02
CA GLU A 271 2.31 11.09 10.75
C GLU A 271 2.10 10.77 12.24
N GLU A 272 1.80 9.51 12.57
CA GLU A 272 1.62 9.08 13.96
C GLU A 272 2.95 8.94 14.71
N CYS A 273 4.01 8.51 14.03
CA CYS A 273 5.33 8.24 14.62
C CYS A 273 6.48 8.81 13.75
N PRO A 274 6.45 10.10 13.38
CA PRO A 274 7.35 10.67 12.36
C PRO A 274 8.83 10.47 12.69
N ASP A 275 9.26 10.74 13.92
CA ASP A 275 10.67 10.63 14.30
C ASP A 275 11.20 9.20 14.19
N LYS A 276 10.43 8.23 14.69
CA LYS A 276 10.78 6.80 14.67
C LYS A 276 10.80 6.25 13.25
N VAL A 277 9.82 6.62 12.44
CA VAL A 277 9.77 6.24 11.01
C VAL A 277 10.95 6.85 10.27
N ASN A 278 11.25 8.14 10.48
CA ASN A 278 12.39 8.82 9.87
C ASN A 278 13.72 8.17 10.25
N ASP A 279 13.90 7.79 11.51
CA ASP A 279 15.12 7.12 11.98
C ASP A 279 15.28 5.73 11.38
N LEU A 280 14.20 4.95 11.27
CA LEU A 280 14.22 3.67 10.56
C LEU A 280 14.60 3.84 9.09
N ILE A 281 13.97 4.79 8.40
CA ILE A 281 14.27 5.10 7.00
C ILE A 281 15.76 5.43 6.85
N ARG A 282 16.30 6.33 7.69
CA ARG A 282 17.72 6.72 7.67
C ARG A 282 18.66 5.53 7.92
N LYS A 283 18.40 4.72 8.96
CA LYS A 283 19.22 3.53 9.24
C LYS A 283 19.17 2.54 8.07
N PHE A 284 18.00 2.34 7.47
CA PHE A 284 17.85 1.45 6.33
C PHE A 284 18.58 1.94 5.08
N ILE A 285 18.43 3.20 4.68
CA ILE A 285 19.06 3.72 3.45
C ILE A 285 20.59 3.85 3.57
N THR A 286 21.12 3.98 4.79
CA THR A 286 22.57 4.05 5.07
C THR A 286 23.20 2.68 5.29
N SER A 287 22.40 1.65 5.56
CA SER A 287 22.91 0.29 5.76
C SER A 287 23.59 -0.25 4.50
N GLN A 288 24.87 -0.64 4.59
CA GLN A 288 25.59 -1.24 3.46
C GLN A 288 25.25 -2.74 3.29
N GLY A 289 23.95 -3.07 3.26
CA GLY A 289 23.44 -4.45 3.16
C GLY A 289 23.13 -5.11 4.52
N ASN A 290 23.56 -4.52 5.62
CA ASN A 290 23.29 -5.01 6.99
C ASN A 290 22.08 -4.29 7.60
N PHE A 291 20.86 -4.61 7.15
CA PHE A 291 19.62 -4.03 7.67
C PHE A 291 18.70 -5.04 8.38
N GLN A 292 19.14 -6.29 8.50
CA GLN A 292 18.36 -7.33 9.16
C GLN A 292 18.25 -7.09 10.68
N ASP A 293 19.22 -6.40 11.26
CA ASP A 293 19.28 -6.05 12.69
C ASP A 293 18.53 -4.76 13.05
N LEU A 294 17.77 -4.15 12.13
CA LEU A 294 16.92 -3.02 12.48
C LEU A 294 15.94 -3.45 13.58
N ASP A 295 16.00 -2.75 14.72
CA ASP A 295 15.28 -3.10 15.95
C ASP A 295 13.78 -3.34 15.71
N GLU A 296 13.28 -4.47 16.20
CA GLU A 296 11.87 -4.89 16.06
C GLU A 296 10.97 -4.34 17.18
N ASN A 297 11.56 -3.82 18.26
CA ASN A 297 10.85 -3.35 19.45
C ASN A 297 10.90 -1.82 19.51
N ILE A 298 10.05 -1.18 18.71
CA ILE A 298 9.79 0.24 18.83
C ILE A 298 8.61 0.40 19.78
N GLU A 299 8.89 0.52 21.08
CA GLU A 299 7.88 0.97 22.04
C GLU A 299 7.44 2.39 21.65
N SER A 300 6.13 2.63 21.63
CA SER A 300 5.47 3.90 21.27
C SER A 300 5.79 5.03 22.24
#